data_AF-A0A2E8YRM1-F1
#
_entry.id   AF-A0A2E8YRM1-F1
#
_cell.length_a   1.000
_cell.length_b   1.000
_cell.length_c   1.000
_cell.angle_alpha   90.00
_cell.angle_beta   90.00
_cell.angle_gamma   90.00
#
_symmetry.space_group_name_H-M   'P 1'
#
loop_
_entity.id
_entity.type
_entity.pdbx_description
1 polymer ?
#
loop_
_entity_poly.entity_id
_entity_poly.type
_entity_poly.pdbx_seq_one_letter_code
_entity_poly.pdbx_strand_id
1 'polypeptide(L)'
;MSFDPSSREMTNISAVAGEVTLFRAVIARAFHDALNRRGITNDNVDVEAREARVLREEAREWLLTDSLDFRRICQWALLEPEAVRDSAVRAIEACDAGTTRVAA
;
A
#
# COMPACT_ATOMS: atom_id res chain seq x y z
N MET A 1 9.36 -28.63 44.16
CA MET A 1 8.37 -27.86 43.39
C MET A 1 8.90 -27.71 41.98
N SER A 2 8.35 -28.44 41.02
CA SER A 2 8.75 -28.36 39.60
C SER A 2 8.13 -27.12 38.99
N PHE A 3 8.97 -26.26 38.41
CA PHE A 3 8.54 -25.15 37.57
C PHE A 3 8.24 -25.75 36.19
N ASP A 4 6.96 -25.83 35.82
CA ASP A 4 6.53 -26.31 34.50
C ASP A 4 6.57 -25.13 33.51
N PRO A 5 7.45 -25.15 32.48
CA PRO A 5 7.61 -24.05 31.54
C PRO A 5 6.58 -24.08 30.39
N SER A 6 5.48 -24.83 30.53
CA SER A 6 4.44 -24.93 29.50
C SER A 6 3.63 -23.63 29.26
N SER A 7 3.95 -22.54 29.96
CA SER A 7 3.50 -21.17 29.62
C SER A 7 4.18 -20.58 28.37
N ARG A 8 4.78 -21.42 27.51
CA ARG A 8 5.22 -21.04 26.16
C ARG A 8 4.03 -20.50 25.38
N GLU A 9 3.98 -19.17 25.28
CA GLU A 9 3.59 -18.45 24.07
C GLU A 9 2.40 -19.08 23.33
N MET A 10 1.20 -19.04 23.93
CA MET A 10 0.00 -18.97 23.11
C MET A 10 0.02 -17.60 22.43
N THR A 11 0.77 -17.49 21.33
CA THR A 11 0.72 -16.34 20.43
C THR A 11 -0.75 -16.09 20.15
N ASN A 12 -1.28 -14.97 20.64
CA ASN A 12 -2.71 -14.71 20.63
C ASN A 12 -3.15 -14.55 19.17
N ILE A 13 -3.60 -15.65 18.55
CA ILE A 13 -3.80 -15.78 17.10
C ILE A 13 -4.74 -14.67 16.59
N SER A 14 -5.70 -14.25 17.41
CA SER A 14 -6.63 -13.16 17.09
C SER A 14 -5.94 -11.80 17.01
N ALA A 15 -4.97 -11.53 17.90
CA ALA A 15 -4.19 -10.29 17.87
C ALA A 15 -3.29 -10.25 16.63
N VAL A 16 -2.61 -11.36 16.32
CA VAL A 16 -1.76 -11.49 15.12
C VAL A 16 -2.59 -11.32 13.83
N ALA A 17 -3.79 -11.90 13.77
CA ALA A 17 -4.69 -11.74 12.63
C ALA A 17 -5.17 -10.28 12.45
N GLY A 18 -5.37 -9.55 13.55
CA GLY A 18 -5.72 -8.13 13.52
C GLY A 18 -4.58 -7.27 12.98
N GLU A 19 -3.35 -7.51 13.42
CA GLU A 19 -2.16 -6.79 12.94
C GLU A 19 -1.91 -7.02 11.45
N VAL A 20 -1.97 -8.27 10.97
CA VAL A 20 -1.83 -8.58 9.53
C VAL A 20 -2.89 -7.84 8.72
N THR A 21 -4.13 -7.78 9.22
CA THR A 21 -5.22 -7.07 8.55
C THR A 21 -4.94 -5.57 8.45
N LEU A 22 -4.43 -4.97 9.52
CA LEU A 22 -4.05 -3.55 9.54
C LEU A 22 -2.97 -3.25 8.49
N PHE A 23 -1.90 -4.05 8.43
CA PHE A 23 -0.82 -3.81 7.46
C PHE A 23 -1.25 -4.04 6.02
N ARG A 24 -2.16 -4.99 5.78
CA ARG A 24 -2.81 -5.13 4.46
C ARG A 24 -3.67 -3.92 4.10
N ALA A 25 -4.34 -3.31 5.07
CA ALA A 25 -5.10 -2.09 4.85
C ALA A 25 -4.19 -0.90 4.47
N VAL A 26 -2.99 -0.80 5.07
CA VAL A 26 -1.99 0.21 4.68
C VAL A 26 -1.60 0.05 3.21
N ILE A 27 -1.27 -1.18 2.79
CA ILE A 27 -0.94 -1.46 1.38
C ILE A 27 -2.12 -1.15 0.47
N ALA A 28 -3.34 -1.61 0.82
CA ALA A 28 -4.54 -1.33 0.05
C ALA A 28 -4.81 0.18 -0.09
N ARG A 29 -4.56 0.95 0.96
CA ARG A 29 -4.68 2.41 0.93
C ARG A 29 -3.65 3.05 0.00
N ALA A 30 -2.39 2.60 0.06
CA ALA A 30 -1.36 3.07 -0.86
C ALA A 30 -1.73 2.79 -2.33
N PHE A 31 -2.28 1.61 -2.63
CA PHE A 31 -2.81 1.32 -3.98
C PHE A 31 -3.96 2.25 -4.36
N HIS A 32 -4.92 2.49 -3.47
CA HIS A 32 -6.03 3.39 -3.73
C HIS A 32 -5.53 4.80 -4.08
N ASP A 33 -4.59 5.33 -3.29
CA ASP A 33 -4.07 6.68 -3.47
C ASP A 33 -3.21 6.77 -4.75
N ALA A 34 -2.34 5.79 -5.02
CA ALA A 34 -1.52 5.72 -6.24
C ALA A 34 -2.34 5.61 -7.54
N LEU A 35 -3.56 5.09 -7.46
CA LEU A 35 -4.48 4.93 -8.58
C LEU A 35 -5.57 6.00 -8.63
N ASN A 36 -5.60 6.93 -7.67
CA ASN A 36 -6.61 7.97 -7.59
C ASN A 36 -6.59 8.89 -8.82
N ARG A 37 -7.66 8.85 -9.63
CA ARG A 37 -7.76 9.60 -10.88
C ARG A 37 -8.00 11.10 -10.69
N ARG A 38 -8.46 11.54 -9.52
CA ARG A 38 -8.64 12.97 -9.23
C ARG A 38 -7.31 13.72 -9.26
N GLY A 39 -6.21 13.05 -8.93
CA GLY A 39 -4.86 13.62 -9.01
C GLY A 39 -4.26 13.66 -10.40
N ILE A 40 -4.98 13.23 -11.45
CA ILE A 40 -4.48 13.19 -12.84
C ILE A 40 -4.82 14.47 -13.60
N THR A 41 -5.97 15.10 -13.30
CA THR A 41 -6.43 16.30 -14.00
C THR A 41 -5.59 17.52 -13.59
N ASN A 42 -5.01 18.20 -14.57
CA ASN A 42 -4.17 19.40 -14.38
C ASN A 42 -4.98 20.68 -14.10
N ASP A 43 -6.23 20.55 -13.65
CA ASP A 43 -7.07 21.71 -13.37
C ASP A 43 -6.64 22.33 -12.04
N ASN A 44 -5.59 23.17 -12.12
CA ASN A 44 -4.88 23.77 -10.99
C ASN A 44 -5.71 24.80 -10.21
N VAL A 45 -6.99 24.94 -10.53
CA VAL A 45 -7.92 25.86 -9.87
C VAL A 45 -8.53 25.22 -8.61
N ASP A 46 -8.52 23.89 -8.51
CA ASP A 46 -9.09 23.16 -7.38
C ASP A 46 -8.00 22.68 -6.40
N VAL A 47 -8.07 23.18 -5.17
CA VAL A 47 -7.15 22.80 -4.07
C VAL A 47 -7.24 21.29 -3.80
N GLU A 48 -8.43 20.70 -3.88
CA GLU A 48 -8.63 19.26 -3.65
C GLU A 48 -7.95 18.41 -4.74
N ALA A 49 -7.95 18.88 -5.99
CA ALA A 49 -7.28 18.20 -7.09
C ALA A 49 -5.75 18.22 -6.91
N ARG A 50 -5.20 19.35 -6.41
CA ARG A 50 -3.78 19.45 -6.08
C ARG A 50 -3.38 18.49 -4.96
N GLU A 51 -4.15 18.42 -3.89
CA GLU A 51 -3.89 17.48 -2.78
C GLU A 51 -3.98 16.03 -3.25
N ALA A 52 -4.99 15.69 -4.06
CA ALA A 52 -5.12 14.37 -4.65
C ALA A 52 -3.93 13.98 -5.54
N ARG A 53 -3.32 14.96 -6.24
CA ARG A 53 -2.11 14.75 -7.04
C ARG A 53 -0.90 14.45 -6.17
N VAL A 54 -0.68 15.24 -5.11
CA VAL A 54 0.44 15.01 -4.17
C VAL A 54 0.34 13.63 -3.54
N LEU A 55 -0.83 13.27 -3.00
CA LEU A 55 -1.05 11.95 -2.40
C LEU A 55 -0.84 10.80 -3.39
N ARG A 56 -1.24 10.99 -4.65
CA ARG A 56 -1.01 10.01 -5.72
C ARG A 56 0.47 9.81 -5.97
N GLU A 57 1.24 10.89 -6.09
CA GLU A 57 2.68 10.86 -6.38
C GLU A 57 3.45 10.24 -5.21
N GLU A 58 3.17 10.65 -3.98
CA GLU A 58 3.78 10.09 -2.76
C GLU A 58 3.50 8.59 -2.62
N ALA A 59 2.25 8.16 -2.86
CA ALA A 59 1.89 6.74 -2.78
C ALA A 59 2.58 5.90 -3.86
N ARG A 60 2.74 6.44 -5.08
CA ARG A 60 3.49 5.79 -6.16
C ARG A 60 4.96 5.66 -5.81
N GLU A 61 5.57 6.73 -5.31
CA GLU A 61 6.96 6.70 -4.88
C GLU A 61 7.17 5.65 -3.78
N TRP A 62 6.29 5.60 -2.78
CA TRP A 62 6.37 4.62 -1.70
C TRP A 62 6.25 3.18 -2.19
N LEU A 63 5.33 2.90 -3.13
CA LEU A 63 5.13 1.56 -3.70
C LEU A 63 6.29 1.12 -4.60
N LEU A 64 6.95 2.04 -5.31
CA LEU A 64 7.96 1.72 -6.31
C LEU A 64 9.39 1.76 -5.78
N THR A 65 9.63 2.45 -4.66
CA THR A 65 10.95 2.56 -4.04
C THR A 65 11.26 1.35 -3.17
N ASP A 66 12.50 0.86 -3.20
CA ASP A 66 12.98 -0.18 -2.27
C ASP A 66 13.35 0.37 -0.88
N SER A 67 12.34 0.88 -0.19
CA SER A 67 12.50 1.37 1.18
C SER A 67 12.49 0.24 2.21
N LEU A 68 13.20 0.44 3.32
CA LEU A 68 13.16 -0.49 4.47
C LEU A 68 11.76 -0.56 5.08
N ASP A 69 11.05 0.56 5.14
CA ASP A 69 9.71 0.62 5.72
C ASP A 69 8.69 -0.15 4.87
N PHE A 70 8.75 -0.02 3.54
CA PHE A 70 7.92 -0.82 2.63
C PHE A 70 8.14 -2.33 2.85
N ARG A 71 9.40 -2.78 2.89
CA ARG A 71 9.72 -4.19 3.12
C ARG A 71 9.21 -4.70 4.48
N ARG A 72 9.30 -3.89 5.53
CA ARG A 72 8.76 -4.23 6.86
C ARG A 72 7.23 -4.33 6.86
N ILE A 73 6.54 -3.41 6.20
CA ILE A 73 5.07 -3.47 6.08
C ILE A 73 4.64 -4.71 5.29
N CYS A 74 5.32 -5.06 4.20
CA CYS A 74 5.07 -6.30 3.47
C CYS A 74 5.29 -7.53 4.35
N GLN A 75 6.38 -7.57 5.12
CA GLN A 75 6.65 -8.65 6.06
C GLN A 75 5.53 -8.80 7.09
N TRP A 76 5.09 -7.72 7.73
CA TRP A 76 4.00 -7.76 8.71
C TRP A 76 2.63 -8.06 8.09
N ALA A 77 2.44 -7.74 6.81
CA ALA A 77 1.24 -8.11 6.04
C ALA A 77 1.25 -9.56 5.54
N LEU A 78 2.35 -10.29 5.75
CA LEU A 78 2.61 -11.62 5.19
C LEU A 78 2.53 -11.62 3.65
N LEU A 79 3.19 -10.65 3.02
CA LEU A 79 3.27 -10.49 1.57
C LEU A 79 4.73 -10.37 1.12
N GLU A 80 5.01 -10.89 -0.07
CA GLU A 80 6.31 -10.73 -0.72
C GLU A 80 6.46 -9.31 -1.31
N PRO A 81 7.47 -8.52 -0.92
CA PRO A 81 7.64 -7.14 -1.39
C PRO A 81 7.72 -7.02 -2.91
N GLU A 82 8.41 -7.95 -3.57
CA GLU A 82 8.58 -7.99 -5.03
C GLU A 82 7.24 -8.22 -5.73
N ALA A 83 6.42 -9.14 -5.22
CA ALA A 83 5.09 -9.41 -5.80
C ALA A 83 4.13 -8.22 -5.65
N VAL A 84 4.23 -7.49 -4.53
CA VAL A 84 3.46 -6.25 -4.32
C VAL A 84 3.90 -5.17 -5.30
N ARG A 85 5.21 -5.00 -5.50
CA ARG A 85 5.78 -4.05 -6.48
C ARG A 85 5.38 -4.36 -7.91
N ASP A 86 5.53 -5.60 -8.35
CA ASP A 86 5.14 -6.02 -9.70
C ASP A 86 3.64 -5.79 -9.95
N SER A 87 2.82 -5.93 -8.91
CA SER A 87 1.39 -5.63 -8.98
C SER A 87 1.13 -4.12 -9.03
N ALA A 88 1.88 -3.32 -8.27
CA ALA A 88 1.79 -1.87 -8.31
C ALA A 88 2.18 -1.31 -9.69
N VAL A 89 3.29 -1.75 -10.26
CA VAL A 89 3.75 -1.35 -11.60
C VAL A 89 2.67 -1.59 -12.64
N ARG A 90 2.14 -2.82 -12.71
CA ARG A 90 1.09 -3.18 -13.69
C ARG A 90 -0.19 -2.36 -13.50
N ALA A 91 -0.60 -2.12 -12.27
CA ALA A 91 -1.81 -1.34 -11.97
C ALA A 91 -1.66 0.14 -12.35
N ILE A 92 -0.48 0.72 -12.06
CA ILE A 92 -0.13 2.10 -12.40
C ILE A 92 -0.11 2.28 -13.92
N GLU A 93 0.60 1.41 -14.64
CA GLU A 93 0.67 1.44 -16.11
C GLU A 93 -0.73 1.33 -16.74
N ALA A 94 -1.56 0.41 -16.26
CA ALA A 94 -2.93 0.25 -16.74
C ALA A 94 -3.80 1.49 -16.46
N CYS A 95 -3.64 2.11 -15.29
CA CYS A 95 -4.34 3.35 -14.94
C CYS A 95 -3.93 4.52 -15.84
N ASP A 96 -2.63 4.64 -16.13
CA ASP A 96 -2.08 5.73 -16.92
C ASP A 96 -2.47 5.55 -18.40
N ALA A 97 -2.38 4.33 -18.95
CA ALA A 97 -2.85 4.02 -20.30
C ALA A 97 -4.37 4.25 -20.48
N GLY A 98 -5.17 3.96 -19.46
CA GLY A 98 -6.60 4.25 -19.43
C GLY A 98 -6.91 5.75 -19.48
N THR A 99 -6.01 6.59 -18.97
CA THR A 99 -6.14 8.05 -19.03
C THR A 99 -5.89 8.58 -20.43
N THR A 100 -4.82 8.10 -21.10
CA THR A 100 -4.47 8.53 -22.46
C THR A 100 -5.59 8.27 -23.47
N ARG A 101 -6.35 7.19 -23.30
CA ARG A 101 -7.50 6.86 -24.16
C ARG A 101 -8.72 7.76 -24.00
N VAL A 102 -8.87 8.43 -22.86
CA VAL A 102 -10.01 9.33 -22.59
C VAL A 102 -9.69 10.77 -23.04
N ALA A 103 -8.41 11.11 -23.16
CA ALA A 103 -7.95 12.44 -23.55
C ALA A 103 -7.68 12.60 -25.07
N ALA A 104 -7.77 11.52 -25.86
CA ALA A 104 -7.61 11.49 -27.31
C ALA A 104 -8.98 11.42 -28.02
#